data_AF-A0A438CRI6-F1
#
_entry.id   AF-A0A438CRI6-F1
#
_cell.length_a   1.000
_cell.length_b   1.000
_cell.length_c   1.000
_cell.angle_alpha   90.00
_cell.angle_beta   90.00
_cell.angle_gamma   90.00
#
_symmetry.space_group_name_H-M   'P 1'
#
loop_
_entity.id
_entity.type
_entity.pdbx_description
1 polymer ?
#
loop_
_entity_poly.entity_id
_entity_poly.type
_entity_poly.pdbx_seq_one_letter_code
_entity_poly.pdbx_strand_id
1 'polypeptide(L)'
;MPLPPCSFLNSIPLKPISPSSSLSAMNGCCGPQCDGAAHIQAVIFDLDGTLLDTEKVTKNVLKEFLEKYGKVIDREQEDTRWPTAKPLPGVNRLMKHLQKHGVPFALASNSKKENVDAKISYHQGCIFGFLDFVGRKNFVAVLGSDQVKSGKPSPDLFLEAAKRMGVDAAHCLVIEDSLVGVRAANAAGMKVAAVPSQSKADYASIADSVLHSLLEFQPELWDLPPFEDWVDSALPIEPIYASGLFSNGFLCEAEELPLLSVVLLCAWKPEESDACQ
;
A
#
# COMPACT_ATOMS: atom_id res chain seq x y z
N MET A 1 26.73 -5.18 44.40
CA MET A 1 26.40 -6.58 44.05
C MET A 1 25.95 -6.61 42.61
N PRO A 2 26.63 -7.32 41.70
CA PRO A 2 26.15 -7.51 40.34
C PRO A 2 25.12 -8.65 40.26
N LEU A 3 24.10 -8.48 39.43
CA LEU A 3 23.11 -9.50 39.10
C LEU A 3 23.75 -10.60 38.20
N PRO A 4 23.25 -11.85 38.25
CA PRO A 4 23.85 -12.96 37.50
C PRO A 4 23.47 -12.92 36.01
N PRO A 5 24.28 -13.56 35.13
CA PRO A 5 23.98 -13.64 33.70
C PRO A 5 22.84 -14.63 33.44
N CYS A 6 21.89 -14.26 32.57
CA CYS A 6 20.86 -15.17 32.09
C CYS A 6 21.49 -16.28 31.22
N SER A 7 21.27 -17.52 31.63
CA SER A 7 21.67 -18.74 30.94
C SER A 7 20.84 -18.97 29.68
N PHE A 8 21.55 -19.32 28.61
CA PHE A 8 21.03 -19.91 27.38
C PHE A 8 20.03 -21.03 27.69
N LEU A 9 18.81 -20.93 27.14
CA LEU A 9 17.88 -22.05 27.07
C LEU A 9 18.09 -22.78 25.74
N ASN A 10 18.27 -24.09 25.89
CA ASN A 10 18.58 -25.06 24.86
C ASN A 10 17.52 -25.13 23.77
N SER A 11 18.03 -25.34 22.56
CA SER A 11 17.36 -25.75 21.34
C SER A 11 16.45 -26.97 21.53
N ILE A 12 15.19 -26.83 21.11
CA ILE A 12 14.28 -27.95 20.84
C ILE A 12 14.36 -28.24 19.34
N PRO A 13 14.65 -29.48 18.89
CA PRO A 13 14.69 -29.79 17.48
C PRO A 13 13.27 -29.95 16.93
N LEU A 14 12.86 -29.06 16.03
CA LEU A 14 11.62 -29.23 15.25
C LEU A 14 11.86 -30.26 14.14
N LYS A 15 11.01 -31.28 14.11
CA LYS A 15 11.01 -32.37 13.13
C LYS A 15 10.28 -31.90 11.87
N PRO A 16 10.86 -32.02 10.66
CA PRO A 16 10.15 -31.62 9.43
C PRO A 16 9.00 -32.58 9.15
N ILE A 17 7.80 -32.03 8.95
CA ILE A 17 6.64 -32.75 8.43
C ILE A 17 6.78 -32.80 6.91
N SER A 18 6.98 -33.99 6.34
CA SER A 18 6.95 -34.23 4.90
C SER A 18 5.51 -34.25 4.38
N PRO A 19 5.19 -33.62 3.23
CA PRO A 19 3.93 -33.87 2.55
C PRO A 19 4.02 -35.20 1.78
N SER A 20 3.24 -36.19 2.21
CA SER A 20 3.08 -37.45 1.51
C SER A 20 1.87 -37.43 0.58
N SER A 21 2.10 -37.90 -0.66
CA SER A 21 1.14 -38.45 -1.64
C SER A 21 0.14 -37.45 -2.26
N SER A 22 -0.25 -37.51 -3.52
CA SER A 22 0.15 -38.20 -4.75
C SER A 22 -0.87 -37.69 -5.77
N LEU A 23 -0.47 -36.94 -6.80
CA LEU A 23 -1.39 -36.56 -7.88
C LEU A 23 -1.65 -37.77 -8.77
N SER A 24 -2.90 -38.23 -8.80
CA SER A 24 -3.43 -39.05 -9.88
C SER A 24 -4.47 -38.23 -10.63
N ALA A 25 -4.24 -38.07 -11.94
CA ALA A 25 -5.15 -37.40 -12.86
C ALA A 25 -6.25 -38.38 -13.29
N MET A 26 -7.52 -37.95 -13.30
CA MET A 26 -8.55 -38.47 -14.21
C MET A 26 -9.63 -37.42 -14.49
N ASN A 27 -10.07 -37.40 -15.75
CA ASN A 27 -10.94 -36.45 -16.43
C ASN A 27 -12.44 -36.53 -16.07
N GLY A 28 -13.11 -35.37 -16.19
CA GLY A 28 -14.38 -35.23 -16.92
C GLY A 28 -15.68 -35.16 -16.13
N CYS A 29 -16.38 -34.00 -16.20
CA CYS A 29 -17.75 -33.85 -16.74
C CYS A 29 -18.31 -32.43 -16.47
N CYS A 30 -19.04 -31.89 -17.46
CA CYS A 30 -19.68 -30.58 -17.44
C CYS A 30 -20.87 -30.48 -16.47
N GLY A 31 -21.03 -29.31 -15.85
CA GLY A 31 -22.26 -28.82 -15.20
C GLY A 31 -22.23 -27.29 -15.14
N PRO A 32 -23.38 -26.59 -15.25
CA PRO A 32 -23.42 -25.13 -15.28
C PRO A 32 -23.39 -24.53 -13.87
N GLN A 33 -22.88 -23.29 -13.78
CA GLN A 33 -22.78 -22.39 -12.61
C GLN A 33 -21.53 -22.56 -11.75
N CYS A 34 -20.44 -21.93 -12.21
CA CYS A 34 -19.48 -21.31 -11.32
C CYS A 34 -19.81 -19.81 -11.30
N ASP A 35 -20.26 -19.32 -10.14
CA ASP A 35 -20.14 -17.90 -9.81
C ASP A 35 -18.64 -17.59 -9.80
N GLY A 36 -18.11 -17.21 -10.96
CA GLY A 36 -16.70 -16.97 -11.18
C GLY A 36 -16.31 -15.67 -10.51
N ALA A 37 -15.90 -15.73 -9.24
CA ALA A 37 -15.13 -14.64 -8.64
C ALA A 37 -13.94 -14.36 -9.58
N ALA A 38 -13.89 -13.13 -10.09
CA ALA A 38 -12.89 -12.76 -11.08
C ALA A 38 -11.49 -12.81 -10.45
N HIS A 39 -10.66 -13.73 -10.94
CA HIS A 39 -9.27 -13.91 -10.52
C HIS A 39 -8.46 -12.63 -10.79
N ILE A 40 -7.76 -12.06 -9.80
CA ILE A 40 -6.99 -10.83 -10.00
C ILE A 40 -5.68 -11.14 -10.73
N GLN A 41 -5.42 -10.38 -11.78
CA GLN A 41 -4.23 -10.51 -12.63
C GLN A 41 -3.35 -9.25 -12.62
N ALA A 42 -3.88 -8.10 -12.16
CA ALA A 42 -3.15 -6.84 -12.11
C ALA A 42 -3.56 -5.97 -10.93
N VAL A 43 -2.64 -5.08 -10.50
CA VAL A 43 -2.88 -4.14 -9.40
C VAL A 43 -2.74 -2.70 -9.88
N ILE A 44 -3.70 -1.84 -9.54
CA ILE A 44 -3.63 -0.40 -9.82
C ILE A 44 -3.61 0.34 -8.49
N PHE A 45 -2.58 1.15 -8.28
CA PHE A 45 -2.45 1.97 -7.08
C PHE A 45 -2.89 3.41 -7.37
N ASP A 46 -3.64 4.01 -6.44
CA ASP A 46 -3.58 5.46 -6.28
C ASP A 46 -2.18 5.90 -5.78
N LEU A 47 -1.88 7.20 -5.83
CA LEU A 47 -0.61 7.75 -5.37
C LEU A 47 -0.72 8.47 -4.03
N ASP A 48 -1.65 9.42 -3.93
CA ASP A 48 -1.66 10.47 -2.90
C ASP A 48 -2.50 10.00 -1.71
N GLY A 49 -1.87 9.71 -0.58
CA GLY A 49 -2.56 9.10 0.57
C GLY A 49 -2.61 7.57 0.53
N THR A 50 -2.27 6.96 -0.62
CA THR A 50 -2.15 5.50 -0.79
C THR A 50 -0.69 5.01 -0.83
N LEU A 51 0.15 5.58 -1.70
CA LEU A 51 1.57 5.20 -1.78
C LEU A 51 2.47 6.20 -1.09
N LEU A 52 2.14 7.48 -1.17
CA LEU A 52 2.90 8.57 -0.55
C LEU A 52 2.05 9.26 0.51
N ASP A 53 2.67 9.56 1.65
CA ASP A 53 2.07 10.39 2.69
C ASP A 53 2.04 11.87 2.26
N THR A 54 1.12 12.22 1.36
CA THR A 54 0.90 13.59 0.86
C THR A 54 -0.32 14.26 1.49
N GLU A 55 -1.18 13.48 2.14
CA GLU A 55 -2.42 13.87 2.84
C GLU A 55 -2.18 13.97 4.36
N LYS A 56 -1.23 14.78 4.82
CA LYS A 56 -1.10 15.01 6.28
C LYS A 56 -2.36 15.70 6.82
N VAL A 57 -2.85 15.21 7.96
CA VAL A 57 -3.96 15.75 8.78
C VAL A 57 -3.99 17.28 8.88
N THR A 58 -2.83 17.93 8.86
CA THR A 58 -2.69 19.38 8.88
C THR A 58 -3.35 20.06 7.67
N LYS A 59 -3.41 19.44 6.49
CA LYS A 59 -3.96 20.07 5.27
C LYS A 59 -5.44 20.39 5.39
N ASN A 60 -6.26 19.46 5.88
CA ASN A 60 -7.71 19.67 5.95
C ASN A 60 -8.06 20.67 7.05
N VAL A 61 -7.43 20.55 8.23
CA VAL A 61 -7.61 21.50 9.33
C VAL A 61 -7.11 22.90 8.95
N LEU A 62 -5.96 22.99 8.30
CA LEU A 62 -5.38 24.27 7.88
C LEU A 62 -6.16 24.90 6.73
N LYS A 63 -6.69 24.11 5.79
CA LYS A 63 -7.53 24.61 4.69
C LYS A 63 -8.85 25.18 5.20
N GLU A 64 -9.57 24.42 6.02
CA GLU A 64 -10.82 24.91 6.64
C GLU A 64 -10.58 26.16 7.48
N PHE A 65 -9.46 26.19 8.22
CA PHE A 65 -9.07 27.35 8.98
C PHE A 65 -8.74 28.54 8.07
N LEU A 66 -7.91 28.39 7.04
CA LEU A 66 -7.48 29.46 6.14
C LEU A 66 -8.61 30.02 5.29
N GLU A 67 -9.54 29.17 4.82
CA GLU A 67 -10.74 29.60 4.09
C GLU A 67 -11.62 30.49 4.98
N LYS A 68 -11.71 30.20 6.28
CA LYS A 68 -12.43 31.03 7.26
C LYS A 68 -11.83 32.45 7.40
N TYR A 69 -10.57 32.65 7.02
CA TYR A 69 -9.89 33.95 7.00
C TYR A 69 -9.71 34.52 5.58
N GLY A 70 -10.41 33.99 4.58
CA GLY A 70 -10.36 34.47 3.20
C GLY A 70 -9.02 34.23 2.50
N LYS A 71 -8.22 33.27 2.98
CA LYS A 71 -6.96 32.86 2.37
C LYS A 71 -7.21 31.62 1.51
N VAL A 72 -6.91 31.73 0.22
CA VAL A 72 -6.86 30.58 -0.70
C VAL A 72 -5.48 29.94 -0.57
N ILE A 73 -5.43 28.64 -0.31
CA ILE A 73 -4.16 27.90 -0.36
C ILE A 73 -3.68 27.92 -1.81
N ASP A 74 -2.52 28.53 -2.02
CA ASP A 74 -1.83 28.52 -3.30
C ASP A 74 -1.34 27.09 -3.60
N ARG A 75 -1.75 26.54 -4.74
CA ARG A 75 -1.37 25.19 -5.16
C ARG A 75 0.14 25.10 -5.42
N GLU A 76 0.82 26.19 -5.76
CA GLU A 76 2.28 26.21 -5.92
C GLU A 76 3.05 25.92 -4.62
N GLN A 77 2.45 26.14 -3.44
CA GLN A 77 3.10 25.79 -2.16
C GLN A 77 2.99 24.30 -1.81
N GLU A 78 2.09 23.53 -2.43
CA GLU A 78 2.03 22.07 -2.23
C GLU A 78 3.27 21.37 -2.79
N ASP A 79 3.85 21.91 -3.86
CA ASP A 79 5.02 21.36 -4.58
C ASP A 79 6.29 21.38 -3.72
N THR A 80 6.39 22.29 -2.75
CA THR A 80 7.56 22.41 -1.86
C THR A 80 7.71 21.25 -0.88
N ARG A 81 6.65 20.43 -0.69
CA ARG A 81 6.61 19.35 0.32
C ARG A 81 6.86 17.96 -0.25
N TRP A 82 6.67 17.76 -1.56
CA TRP A 82 6.91 16.48 -2.23
C TRP A 82 8.31 15.90 -1.99
N PRO A 83 9.40 16.70 -1.92
CA PRO A 83 10.73 16.17 -1.64
C PRO A 83 10.84 15.39 -0.32
N THR A 84 9.93 15.62 0.63
CA THR A 84 9.96 15.05 1.98
C THR A 84 8.87 14.02 2.26
N ALA A 85 7.94 13.81 1.32
CA ALA A 85 6.91 12.79 1.47
C ALA A 85 7.56 11.41 1.60
N LYS A 86 7.06 10.55 2.50
CA LYS A 86 7.59 9.20 2.68
C LYS A 86 6.61 8.19 2.07
N PRO A 87 7.10 7.05 1.55
CA PRO A 87 6.24 5.93 1.24
C PRO A 87 5.45 5.50 2.48
N LEU A 88 4.17 5.19 2.31
CA LEU A 88 3.35 4.67 3.40
C LEU A 88 3.82 3.25 3.83
N PRO A 89 3.58 2.86 5.10
CA PRO A 89 4.00 1.54 5.58
C PRO A 89 3.41 0.40 4.73
N GLY A 90 4.26 -0.53 4.31
CA GLY A 90 3.88 -1.68 3.47
C GLY A 90 4.04 -1.47 1.96
N VAL A 91 4.13 -0.22 1.48
CA VAL A 91 4.28 0.10 0.05
C VAL A 91 5.48 -0.59 -0.58
N ASN A 92 6.67 -0.39 0.01
CA ASN A 92 7.92 -0.94 -0.51
C ASN A 92 7.86 -2.47 -0.59
N ARG A 93 7.30 -3.12 0.43
CA ARG A 93 7.15 -4.58 0.52
C ARG A 93 6.24 -5.09 -0.59
N LEU A 94 5.05 -4.50 -0.73
CA LEU A 94 4.07 -4.91 -1.71
C LEU A 94 4.57 -4.71 -3.15
N MET A 95 5.15 -3.56 -3.48
CA MET A 95 5.65 -3.30 -4.84
C MET A 95 6.82 -4.21 -5.22
N LYS A 96 7.77 -4.45 -4.31
CA LYS A 96 8.86 -5.42 -4.52
C LYS A 96 8.31 -6.82 -4.76
N HIS A 97 7.27 -7.20 -4.01
CA HIS A 97 6.60 -8.49 -4.14
C HIS A 97 5.92 -8.65 -5.50
N LEU A 98 5.12 -7.68 -5.94
CA LEU A 98 4.50 -7.70 -7.27
C LEU A 98 5.55 -7.77 -8.40
N GLN A 99 6.66 -7.03 -8.25
CA GLN A 99 7.77 -7.10 -9.21
C GLN A 99 8.43 -8.48 -9.23
N LYS A 100 8.74 -9.05 -8.06
CA LYS A 100 9.35 -10.39 -7.93
C LYS A 100 8.49 -11.47 -8.59
N HIS A 101 7.17 -11.37 -8.44
CA HIS A 101 6.24 -12.41 -8.90
C HIS A 101 5.65 -12.18 -10.29
N GLY A 102 6.12 -11.17 -11.04
CA GLY A 102 5.64 -10.97 -12.41
C GLY A 102 4.24 -10.34 -12.49
N VAL A 103 3.68 -9.84 -11.39
CA VAL A 103 2.33 -9.27 -11.38
C VAL A 103 2.39 -7.85 -11.96
N PRO A 104 1.67 -7.55 -13.06
CA PRO A 104 1.64 -6.21 -13.64
C PRO A 104 0.94 -5.24 -12.69
N PHE A 105 1.51 -4.04 -12.58
CA PHE A 105 0.88 -2.96 -11.83
C PHE A 105 1.09 -1.58 -12.45
N ALA A 106 0.19 -0.66 -12.13
CA ALA A 106 0.18 0.72 -12.63
C ALA A 106 -0.17 1.72 -11.52
N LEU A 107 0.16 2.99 -11.75
CA LEU A 107 -0.30 4.12 -10.94
C LEU A 107 -1.37 4.91 -11.68
N ALA A 108 -2.42 5.32 -10.98
CA ALA A 108 -3.47 6.20 -11.49
C ALA A 108 -3.87 7.25 -10.45
N SER A 109 -3.50 8.52 -10.69
CA SER A 109 -3.74 9.65 -9.79
C SER A 109 -4.59 10.73 -10.46
N ASN A 110 -5.38 11.46 -9.66
CA ASN A 110 -6.08 12.67 -10.12
C ASN A 110 -5.15 13.88 -10.32
N SER A 111 -3.89 13.79 -9.89
CA SER A 111 -2.85 14.77 -10.22
C SER A 111 -2.54 14.76 -11.73
N LYS A 112 -2.06 15.87 -12.28
CA LYS A 112 -1.54 15.90 -13.66
C LYS A 112 -0.29 15.02 -13.77
N LYS A 113 -0.03 14.46 -14.95
CA LYS A 113 1.10 13.56 -15.19
C LYS A 113 2.44 14.20 -14.83
N GLU A 114 2.63 15.47 -15.16
CA GLU A 114 3.83 16.23 -14.78
C GLU A 114 4.04 16.28 -13.25
N ASN A 115 2.96 16.48 -12.49
CA ASN A 115 3.01 16.49 -11.01
C ASN A 115 3.25 15.09 -10.45
N VAL A 116 2.65 14.05 -11.05
CA VAL A 116 2.89 12.66 -10.67
C VAL A 116 4.35 12.29 -10.87
N ASP A 117 4.92 12.65 -12.02
CA ASP A 117 6.33 12.40 -12.33
C ASP A 117 7.26 13.17 -11.40
N ALA A 118 6.95 14.44 -11.10
CA ALA A 118 7.69 15.24 -10.15
C ALA A 118 7.72 14.57 -8.77
N LYS A 119 6.56 14.17 -8.22
CA LYS A 119 6.44 13.42 -6.95
C LYS A 119 7.32 12.17 -6.96
N ILE A 120 7.20 11.34 -7.99
CA ILE A 120 7.99 10.10 -8.13
C ILE A 120 9.50 10.40 -8.21
N SER A 121 9.90 11.46 -8.92
CA SER A 121 11.31 11.81 -9.15
C SER A 121 12.06 12.15 -7.85
N TYR A 122 11.40 12.80 -6.89
CA TYR A 122 11.99 13.07 -5.58
C TYR A 122 12.22 11.81 -4.73
N HIS A 123 11.57 10.70 -5.10
CA HIS A 123 11.67 9.41 -4.43
C HIS A 123 12.50 8.40 -5.24
N GLN A 124 13.39 8.86 -6.13
CA GLN A 124 14.37 8.01 -6.82
C GLN A 124 15.34 7.31 -5.86
N GLY A 125 15.52 7.79 -4.62
CA GLY A 125 16.26 7.04 -3.59
C GLY A 125 15.48 5.86 -2.98
N CYS A 126 14.21 5.69 -3.36
CA CYS A 126 13.25 4.79 -2.71
C CYS A 126 12.78 3.70 -3.69
N ILE A 127 11.59 3.13 -3.46
CA ILE A 127 11.02 2.07 -4.31
C ILE A 127 10.97 2.43 -5.79
N PHE A 128 10.72 3.69 -6.14
CA PHE A 128 10.66 4.11 -7.54
C PHE A 128 12.01 4.03 -8.24
N GLY A 129 13.10 4.41 -7.58
CA GLY A 129 14.44 4.20 -8.14
C GLY A 129 14.87 2.73 -8.11
N PHE A 130 14.41 1.93 -7.15
CA PHE A 130 14.61 0.48 -7.19
C PHE A 130 13.92 -0.14 -8.42
N LEU A 131 12.69 0.28 -8.73
CA LEU A 131 11.98 -0.15 -9.94
C LEU A 131 12.72 0.28 -11.23
N ASP A 132 13.31 1.48 -11.24
CA ASP A 132 14.18 1.91 -12.34
C ASP A 132 15.43 1.02 -12.46
N PHE A 133 16.08 0.73 -11.33
CA PHE A 133 17.31 -0.06 -11.28
C PHE A 133 17.10 -1.52 -11.71
N VAL A 134 16.05 -2.18 -11.20
CA VAL A 134 15.73 -3.59 -11.51
C VAL A 134 15.05 -3.72 -12.88
N GLY A 135 14.71 -2.60 -13.52
CA GLY A 135 13.94 -2.53 -14.73
C GLY A 135 12.45 -2.66 -14.41
N ARG A 136 11.67 -1.65 -14.82
CA ARG A 136 10.22 -1.52 -14.64
C ARG A 136 9.39 -2.58 -15.39
N LYS A 137 9.85 -3.85 -15.44
CA LYS A 137 9.27 -4.92 -16.26
C LYS A 137 7.77 -5.11 -16.04
N ASN A 138 7.34 -5.02 -14.78
CA ASN A 138 5.94 -5.18 -14.41
C ASN A 138 5.29 -3.86 -13.99
N PHE A 139 6.05 -2.76 -13.91
CA PHE A 139 5.51 -1.45 -13.62
C PHE A 139 5.13 -0.77 -14.93
N VAL A 140 3.91 -1.04 -15.39
CA VAL A 140 3.53 -0.86 -16.79
C VAL A 140 3.19 0.59 -17.13
N ALA A 141 2.54 1.32 -16.21
CA ALA A 141 2.04 2.66 -16.49
C ALA A 141 2.00 3.57 -15.27
N VAL A 142 2.17 4.86 -15.55
CA VAL A 142 1.89 5.98 -14.64
C VAL A 142 0.91 6.90 -15.35
N LEU A 143 -0.23 7.15 -14.72
CA LEU A 143 -1.34 7.93 -15.28
C LEU A 143 -1.68 9.13 -14.40
N GLY A 144 -1.75 10.29 -15.06
CA GLY A 144 -2.35 11.51 -14.51
C GLY A 144 -3.72 11.81 -15.10
N SER A 145 -4.49 12.68 -14.45
CA SER A 145 -5.86 13.03 -14.86
C SER A 145 -5.97 13.69 -16.23
N ASP A 146 -4.90 14.33 -16.70
CA ASP A 146 -4.77 14.96 -18.02
C ASP A 146 -4.59 13.94 -19.17
N GLN A 147 -4.40 12.66 -18.85
CA GLN A 147 -4.24 11.59 -19.83
C GLN A 147 -5.56 10.85 -20.15
N VAL A 148 -6.67 11.28 -19.54
CA VAL A 148 -8.00 10.71 -19.77
C VAL A 148 -9.04 11.81 -19.94
N LYS A 149 -10.25 11.43 -20.39
CA LYS A 149 -11.34 12.40 -20.59
C LYS A 149 -11.87 12.95 -19.27
N SER A 150 -11.96 12.12 -18.23
CA SER A 150 -12.44 12.53 -16.92
C SER A 150 -11.70 11.80 -15.80
N GLY A 151 -11.19 12.54 -14.83
CA GLY A 151 -10.56 11.97 -13.63
C GLY A 151 -11.57 11.31 -12.68
N LYS A 152 -11.08 10.71 -11.59
CA LYS A 152 -11.91 10.13 -10.52
C LYS A 152 -12.89 11.20 -10.00
N PRO A 153 -14.18 10.88 -9.78
CA PRO A 153 -14.77 9.54 -9.64
C PRO A 153 -15.17 8.86 -10.96
N SER A 154 -14.84 9.43 -12.13
CA SER A 154 -15.01 8.73 -13.42
C SER A 154 -14.10 7.49 -13.47
N PRO A 155 -14.52 6.39 -14.10
CA PRO A 155 -13.70 5.18 -14.19
C PRO A 155 -12.52 5.30 -15.17
N ASP A 156 -12.48 6.35 -16.01
CA ASP A 156 -11.57 6.46 -17.16
C ASP A 156 -10.09 6.26 -16.80
N LEU A 157 -9.64 6.79 -15.66
CA LEU A 157 -8.27 6.64 -15.17
C LEU A 157 -7.90 5.17 -14.97
N PHE A 158 -8.77 4.42 -14.29
CA PHE A 158 -8.53 3.01 -14.00
C PHE A 158 -8.71 2.14 -15.24
N LEU A 159 -9.72 2.42 -16.07
CA LEU A 159 -9.93 1.71 -17.34
C LEU A 159 -8.73 1.88 -18.30
N GLU A 160 -8.16 3.08 -18.38
CA GLU A 160 -6.95 3.32 -19.17
C GLU A 160 -5.73 2.62 -18.56
N ALA A 161 -5.62 2.51 -17.23
CA ALA A 161 -4.57 1.74 -16.57
C ALA A 161 -4.65 0.25 -16.91
N ALA A 162 -5.83 -0.36 -16.79
CA ALA A 162 -6.08 -1.76 -17.13
C ALA A 162 -5.75 -2.03 -18.62
N LYS A 163 -6.21 -1.14 -19.51
CA LYS A 163 -5.89 -1.20 -20.94
C LYS A 163 -4.39 -1.16 -21.23
N ARG A 164 -3.62 -0.30 -20.54
CA ARG A 164 -2.15 -0.24 -20.70
C ARG A 164 -1.46 -1.49 -20.19
N MET A 165 -2.00 -2.11 -19.14
CA MET A 165 -1.53 -3.41 -18.64
C MET A 165 -1.95 -4.59 -19.52
N GLY A 166 -2.89 -4.40 -20.44
CA GLY A 166 -3.44 -5.48 -21.25
C GLY A 166 -4.30 -6.45 -20.46
N VAL A 167 -4.90 -6.00 -19.35
CA VAL A 167 -5.72 -6.81 -18.44
C VAL A 167 -7.15 -6.29 -18.45
N ASP A 168 -8.12 -7.19 -18.40
CA ASP A 168 -9.53 -6.81 -18.29
C ASP A 168 -9.81 -6.16 -16.92
N ALA A 169 -10.71 -5.17 -16.90
CA ALA A 169 -11.01 -4.43 -15.68
C ALA A 169 -11.53 -5.35 -14.56
N ALA A 170 -12.31 -6.38 -14.88
CA ALA A 170 -12.82 -7.33 -13.88
C ALA A 170 -11.69 -8.12 -13.19
N HIS A 171 -10.51 -8.21 -13.81
CA HIS A 171 -9.32 -8.87 -13.28
C HIS A 171 -8.31 -7.89 -12.67
N CYS A 172 -8.70 -6.64 -12.42
CA CYS A 172 -7.87 -5.63 -11.76
C CYS A 172 -8.31 -5.42 -10.31
N LEU A 173 -7.31 -5.26 -9.43
CA LEU A 173 -7.49 -4.80 -8.05
C LEU A 173 -6.98 -3.37 -7.93
N VAL A 174 -7.84 -2.46 -7.48
CA VAL A 174 -7.47 -1.09 -7.12
C VAL A 174 -7.13 -1.01 -5.64
N ILE A 175 -6.05 -0.30 -5.30
CA ILE A 175 -5.71 0.07 -3.92
C ILE A 175 -5.84 1.59 -3.81
N GLU A 176 -6.68 2.06 -2.89
CA GLU A 176 -7.14 3.46 -2.81
C GLU A 176 -7.43 3.90 -1.36
N ASP A 177 -7.23 5.16 -1.00
CA ASP A 177 -7.49 5.71 0.34
C ASP A 177 -8.73 6.63 0.44
N SER A 178 -9.30 7.02 -0.70
CA SER A 178 -10.34 8.03 -0.86
C SER A 178 -11.66 7.47 -1.41
N LEU A 179 -12.79 7.99 -0.92
CA LEU A 179 -14.12 7.61 -1.45
C LEU A 179 -14.27 7.94 -2.94
N VAL A 180 -13.62 9.00 -3.42
CA VAL A 180 -13.66 9.41 -4.82
C VAL A 180 -13.04 8.34 -5.71
N GLY A 181 -11.89 7.79 -5.30
CA GLY A 181 -11.25 6.71 -6.02
C GLY A 181 -11.95 5.38 -5.87
N VAL A 182 -12.44 5.03 -4.69
CA VAL A 182 -13.24 3.79 -4.51
C VAL A 182 -14.47 3.78 -5.43
N ARG A 183 -15.16 4.92 -5.56
CA ARG A 183 -16.27 5.07 -6.52
C ARG A 183 -15.83 4.90 -7.97
N ALA A 184 -14.67 5.42 -8.35
CA ALA A 184 -14.12 5.24 -9.69
C ALA A 184 -13.77 3.77 -9.97
N ALA A 185 -13.20 3.05 -8.99
CA ALA A 185 -12.87 1.63 -9.12
C ALA A 185 -14.14 0.79 -9.34
N ASN A 186 -15.16 1.04 -8.52
CA ASN A 186 -16.47 0.38 -8.66
C ASN A 186 -17.13 0.70 -10.01
N ALA A 187 -17.09 1.96 -10.44
CA ALA A 187 -17.61 2.37 -11.76
C ALA A 187 -16.85 1.72 -12.92
N ALA A 188 -15.58 1.34 -12.71
CA ALA A 188 -14.76 0.62 -13.68
C ALA A 188 -15.02 -0.91 -13.66
N GLY A 189 -15.84 -1.41 -12.73
CA GLY A 189 -16.07 -2.85 -12.55
C GLY A 189 -14.88 -3.59 -11.95
N MET A 190 -14.00 -2.89 -11.24
CA MET A 190 -12.80 -3.45 -10.61
C MET A 190 -13.05 -3.79 -9.15
N LYS A 191 -12.24 -4.71 -8.62
CA LYS A 191 -12.16 -4.93 -7.18
C LYS A 191 -11.39 -3.81 -6.50
N VAL A 192 -11.71 -3.49 -5.25
CA VAL A 192 -11.03 -2.41 -4.51
C VAL A 192 -10.74 -2.74 -3.05
N ALA A 193 -9.47 -2.59 -2.68
CA ALA A 193 -9.00 -2.59 -1.30
C ALA A 193 -8.77 -1.14 -0.85
N ALA A 194 -9.60 -0.67 0.07
CA ALA A 194 -9.50 0.69 0.60
C ALA A 194 -8.49 0.76 1.76
N VAL A 195 -7.68 1.81 1.83
CA VAL A 195 -6.72 2.09 2.92
C VAL A 195 -6.93 3.52 3.44
N PRO A 196 -8.10 3.84 3.99
CA PRO A 196 -8.44 5.21 4.33
C PRO A 196 -7.59 5.77 5.48
N SER A 197 -7.19 7.03 5.37
CA SER A 197 -6.50 7.77 6.44
C SER A 197 -7.43 8.14 7.61
N GLN A 198 -8.76 8.06 7.42
CA GLN A 198 -9.78 8.41 8.40
C GLN A 198 -10.91 7.35 8.47
N SER A 199 -12.06 7.72 9.04
CA SER A 199 -13.18 6.82 9.35
C SER A 199 -13.49 5.77 8.26
N LYS A 200 -13.55 4.50 8.69
CA LYS A 200 -13.81 3.34 7.83
C LYS A 200 -15.29 3.17 7.44
N ALA A 201 -16.21 3.82 8.16
CA ALA A 201 -17.65 3.55 8.05
C ALA A 201 -18.18 3.76 6.63
N ASP A 202 -17.70 4.79 5.94
CA ASP A 202 -18.16 5.13 4.59
C ASP A 202 -17.61 4.17 3.52
N TYR A 203 -16.52 3.46 3.81
CA TYR A 203 -15.85 2.55 2.88
C TYR A 203 -16.43 1.14 2.93
N ALA A 204 -16.82 0.67 4.11
CA ALA A 204 -17.27 -0.71 4.34
C ALA A 204 -18.48 -1.13 3.49
N SER A 205 -19.27 -0.16 3.00
CA SER A 205 -20.43 -0.42 2.15
C SER A 205 -20.12 -0.51 0.66
N ILE A 206 -18.93 -0.06 0.22
CA ILE A 206 -18.58 0.09 -1.19
C ILE A 206 -17.23 -0.50 -1.58
N ALA A 207 -16.35 -0.80 -0.63
CA ALA A 207 -15.07 -1.46 -0.91
C ALA A 207 -15.14 -2.96 -0.63
N ASP A 208 -14.39 -3.76 -1.39
CA ASP A 208 -14.30 -5.20 -1.17
C ASP A 208 -13.49 -5.54 0.09
N SER A 209 -12.56 -4.66 0.49
CA SER A 209 -11.82 -4.75 1.75
C SER A 209 -11.43 -3.36 2.26
N VAL A 210 -11.28 -3.20 3.58
CA VAL A 210 -10.88 -1.94 4.23
C VAL A 210 -9.76 -2.18 5.24
N LEU A 211 -8.54 -1.79 4.86
CA LEU A 211 -7.31 -1.96 5.64
C LEU A 211 -7.00 -0.70 6.45
N HIS A 212 -6.30 -0.83 7.58
CA HIS A 212 -5.69 0.33 8.25
C HIS A 212 -4.34 0.71 7.65
N SER A 213 -3.65 -0.25 7.05
CA SER A 213 -2.31 -0.08 6.50
C SER A 213 -2.07 -1.11 5.41
N LEU A 214 -1.20 -0.80 4.44
CA LEU A 214 -0.73 -1.80 3.47
C LEU A 214 0.12 -2.90 4.11
N LEU A 215 0.51 -2.78 5.38
CA LEU A 215 1.09 -3.89 6.15
C LEU A 215 0.09 -5.04 6.37
N GLU A 216 -1.21 -4.74 6.42
CA GLU A 216 -2.29 -5.74 6.59
C GLU A 216 -2.67 -6.45 5.28
N PHE A 217 -2.17 -5.96 4.15
CA PHE A 217 -2.54 -6.51 2.86
C PHE A 217 -2.10 -7.98 2.78
N GLN A 218 -3.04 -8.86 2.41
CA GLN A 218 -2.81 -10.29 2.21
C GLN A 218 -3.07 -10.62 0.73
N PRO A 219 -2.02 -10.78 -0.10
CA PRO A 219 -2.15 -11.03 -1.53
C PRO A 219 -3.03 -12.24 -1.86
N GLU A 220 -2.96 -13.29 -1.05
CA GLU A 220 -3.68 -14.54 -1.22
C GLU A 220 -5.21 -14.40 -1.15
N LEU A 221 -5.74 -13.36 -0.48
CA LEU A 221 -7.18 -13.07 -0.48
C LEU A 221 -7.69 -12.58 -1.84
N TRP A 222 -6.77 -12.22 -2.72
CA TRP A 222 -7.04 -11.73 -4.08
C TRP A 222 -6.49 -12.69 -5.14
N ASP A 223 -6.18 -13.94 -4.76
CA ASP A 223 -5.49 -14.92 -5.60
C ASP A 223 -4.11 -14.50 -6.13
N LEU A 224 -3.49 -13.48 -5.51
CA LEU A 224 -2.11 -13.10 -5.80
C LEU A 224 -1.14 -13.99 -5.01
N PRO A 225 0.12 -14.17 -5.46
CA PRO A 225 1.10 -14.97 -4.73
C PRO A 225 1.28 -14.48 -3.29
N PRO A 226 1.25 -15.36 -2.28
CA PRO A 226 1.36 -14.94 -0.88
C PRO A 226 2.75 -14.39 -0.58
N PHE A 227 2.84 -13.58 0.47
CA PHE A 227 4.14 -13.12 0.96
C PHE A 227 4.96 -14.27 1.57
N GLU A 228 6.29 -14.26 1.33
CA GLU A 228 7.21 -15.33 1.76
C GLU A 228 8.16 -14.90 2.90
N ASP A 229 8.03 -13.67 3.41
CA ASP A 229 8.98 -13.00 4.31
C ASP A 229 8.56 -12.99 5.79
N TRP A 230 7.59 -13.81 6.17
CA TRP A 230 7.15 -13.96 7.56
C TRP A 230 8.22 -14.66 8.41
N VAL A 231 8.47 -14.15 9.62
CA VAL A 231 9.33 -14.78 10.63
C VAL A 231 8.51 -14.96 11.91
N ASP A 232 8.32 -16.21 12.35
CA ASP A 232 7.52 -16.54 13.54
C ASP A 232 6.12 -15.88 13.57
N SER A 233 5.44 -15.88 12.41
CA SER A 233 4.13 -15.23 12.19
C SER A 233 4.13 -13.70 12.42
N ALA A 234 5.31 -13.07 12.33
CA ALA A 234 5.47 -11.63 12.37
C ALA A 234 6.09 -11.10 11.08
N LEU A 235 5.67 -9.91 10.67
CA LEU A 235 6.29 -9.18 9.57
C LEU A 235 7.55 -8.47 10.07
N PRO A 236 8.72 -8.74 9.47
CA PRO A 236 9.87 -7.86 9.62
C PRO A 236 9.56 -6.55 8.90
N ILE A 237 9.32 -5.47 9.66
CA ILE A 237 9.10 -4.16 9.06
C ILE A 237 10.42 -3.42 8.85
N GLU A 238 10.51 -2.63 7.78
CA GLU A 238 11.65 -1.76 7.55
C GLU A 238 11.83 -0.84 8.79
N PRO A 239 13.07 -0.59 9.26
CA PRO A 239 13.29 0.16 10.48
C PRO A 239 12.67 1.56 10.38
N ILE A 240 11.87 1.92 11.38
CA ILE A 240 11.29 3.27 11.45
C ILE A 240 12.36 4.19 12.02
N TYR A 241 12.87 5.08 11.17
CA TYR A 241 13.79 6.14 11.58
C TYR A 241 12.98 7.30 12.15
N ALA A 242 13.06 7.46 13.47
CA ALA A 242 12.55 8.62 14.17
C ALA A 242 13.72 9.41 14.77
N SER A 243 13.65 10.72 14.62
CA SER A 243 14.66 11.65 15.12
C SER A 243 13.96 12.68 15.99
N GLY A 244 14.42 12.84 17.23
CA GLY A 244 13.80 13.76 18.18
C GLY A 244 14.63 13.94 19.45
N LEU A 245 14.21 14.89 20.28
CA LEU A 245 14.73 15.07 21.62
C LEU A 245 14.16 13.99 22.53
N PHE A 246 15.03 13.18 23.13
CA PHE A 246 14.63 12.22 24.14
C PHE A 246 14.63 12.90 25.51
N SER A 247 13.45 13.05 26.13
CA SER A 247 13.31 13.65 27.46
C SER A 247 12.30 12.85 28.29
N ASN A 248 12.68 12.47 29.51
CA ASN A 248 11.82 11.75 30.47
C ASN A 248 11.17 10.46 29.93
N GLY A 249 11.84 9.74 29.02
CA GLY A 249 11.30 8.49 28.44
C GLY A 249 10.40 8.68 27.23
N PHE A 250 10.19 9.93 26.78
CA PHE A 250 9.40 10.26 25.60
C PHE A 250 10.30 10.83 24.49
N LEU A 251 9.99 10.47 23.24
CA LEU A 251 10.61 11.07 22.06
C LEU A 251 9.75 12.26 21.62
N CYS A 252 10.33 13.46 21.69
CA CYS A 252 9.70 14.70 21.24
C CYS A 252 10.27 15.12 19.88
N GLU A 253 9.43 15.54 18.94
CA GLU A 253 9.87 16.07 17.65
C GLU A 253 10.64 17.38 17.90
N ALA A 254 11.87 17.49 17.39
CA ALA A 254 12.74 18.63 17.63
C ALA A 254 12.99 19.39 16.32
N GLU A 255 12.49 20.61 16.24
CA GLU A 255 12.92 21.57 15.22
C GLU A 255 14.30 22.10 15.64
N GLU A 256 15.32 21.66 14.90
CA GLU A 256 16.70 22.21 14.92
C GLU A 256 17.53 21.99 16.20
N LEU A 257 18.27 20.86 16.29
CA LEU A 257 19.58 20.66 16.98
C LEU A 257 19.99 19.16 16.87
N PRO A 258 21.25 18.73 17.13
CA PRO A 258 21.77 17.46 16.58
C PRO A 258 21.01 16.25 17.16
N LEU A 259 20.31 15.56 16.27
CA LEU A 259 19.34 14.51 16.57
C LEU A 259 20.06 13.21 16.95
N LEU A 260 19.62 12.57 18.03
CA LEU A 260 19.90 11.15 18.28
C LEU A 260 19.02 10.33 17.33
N SER A 261 19.63 9.53 16.46
CA SER A 261 18.91 8.59 15.61
C SER A 261 18.55 7.35 16.42
N VAL A 262 17.27 7.14 16.69
CA VAL A 262 16.77 5.89 17.29
C VAL A 262 16.23 5.01 16.17
N VAL A 263 16.77 3.79 16.06
CA VAL A 263 16.27 2.76 15.14
C VAL A 263 15.32 1.87 15.92
N LEU A 264 14.02 2.00 15.66
CA LEU A 264 13.03 1.07 16.21
C LEU A 264 12.94 -0.16 15.29
N LEU A 265 13.44 -1.29 15.78
CA LEU A 265 13.16 -2.60 15.20
C LEU A 265 11.81 -3.06 15.74
N CYS A 266 10.75 -2.75 15.02
CA CYS A 266 9.42 -3.26 15.32
C CYS A 266 9.16 -4.51 14.47
N ALA A 267 8.24 -5.36 14.93
CA ALA A 267 7.66 -6.43 14.13
C ALA A 267 6.14 -6.22 14.15
N TRP A 268 5.49 -6.33 12.99
CA TRP A 268 4.04 -6.23 12.92
C TRP A 268 3.43 -7.63 13.04
N LYS A 269 2.46 -7.80 13.93
CA LYS A 269 1.63 -9.00 14.01
C LYS A 269 0.18 -8.61 13.73
N PRO A 270 -0.54 -9.37 12.89
CA PRO A 270 -1.99 -9.20 12.78
C PRO A 270 -2.63 -9.47 14.14
N GLU A 271 -3.64 -8.67 14.52
CA GLU A 271 -4.48 -9.01 15.68
C GLU A 271 -5.22 -10.32 15.39
N GLU A 272 -5.11 -11.30 16.29
CA GLU A 272 -6.01 -12.46 16.27
C GLU A 272 -7.40 -11.92 16.60
N SER A 273 -8.31 -11.91 15.62
CA SER A 273 -9.70 -11.66 15.90
C SER A 273 -10.22 -12.80 16.77
N ASP A 274 -10.44 -12.55 18.04
CA ASP A 274 -11.28 -13.40 18.88
C ASP A 274 -12.63 -13.53 18.18
N ALA A 275 -12.84 -14.67 17.54
CA ALA A 275 -14.14 -15.05 17.03
C ALA A 275 -15.11 -15.03 18.23
N CYS A 276 -16.10 -14.15 18.19
CA CYS A 276 -17.26 -14.23 19.08
C CYS A 276 -17.82 -15.66 19.00
N GLN A 277 -17.58 -16.45 20.06
CA GLN A 277 -18.39 -17.60 20.43
C GLN A 277 -19.65 -17.13 21.16
#